data_AF-A0A7W9ZBT3-F1
#
_entry.id   AF-A0A7W9ZBT3-F1
#
_cell.length_a   1.000
_cell.length_b   1.000
_cell.length_c   1.000
_cell.angle_alpha   90.00
_cell.angle_beta   90.00
_cell.angle_gamma   90.00
#
_symmetry.space_group_name_H-M   'P 1'
#
loop_
_entity.id
_entity.type
_entity.pdbx_description
1 polymer ?
#
loop_
_entity_poly.entity_id
_entity_poly.type
_entity_poly.pdbx_seq_one_letter_code
_entity_poly.pdbx_strand_id
1 'polypeptide(L)'
;MLLLQYDFKIEFYNTDKSKKSIDGIPFAEEIPKIIINTQDGIHIDISISNVYSNIHTISSKQAKVVLWNLPLDFTDHIKFGDIVKIHYKKFAHEKNFDFIMAGTLGPPMSTDYPGGDFSVELDIRLLTKSNFFNRKLENKNFKGKTVQEAIESVFPNRNILNMDEKDRLKIIDKDIYASTPKEFIDKIKGKYVHNVIADIGTGLRGYECYLIFTNYKKGGKMFTTRH
;
A
#
# COMPACT_ATOMS: atom_id res chain seq x y z
N MET A 1 8.29 32.08 10.76
CA MET A 1 8.06 31.88 9.32
C MET A 1 8.01 30.39 9.06
N LEU A 2 6.90 29.85 8.53
CA LEU A 2 6.79 28.43 8.18
C LEU A 2 7.42 28.24 6.80
N LEU A 3 8.63 27.69 6.75
CA LEU A 3 9.27 27.31 5.49
C LEU A 3 8.69 25.97 5.02
N LEU A 4 7.91 26.02 3.94
CA LEU A 4 7.46 24.84 3.22
C LEU A 4 8.66 24.23 2.50
N GLN A 5 9.02 23.01 2.89
CA GLN A 5 10.08 22.23 2.27
C GLN A 5 9.68 20.77 2.40
N TYR A 6 9.36 20.15 1.26
CA TYR A 6 9.01 18.74 1.22
C TYR A 6 10.31 17.93 1.15
N ASP A 7 10.69 17.34 2.28
CA ASP A 7 11.78 16.40 2.36
C ASP A 7 11.23 14.96 2.34
N PHE A 8 11.92 14.06 1.65
CA PHE A 8 11.56 12.65 1.60
C PHE A 8 12.68 11.79 2.15
N LYS A 9 12.28 10.72 2.84
CA LYS A 9 13.14 9.63 3.26
C LYS A 9 12.62 8.34 2.66
N ILE A 10 13.46 7.66 1.88
CA ILE A 10 13.14 6.34 1.31
C ILE A 10 14.09 5.31 1.90
N GLU A 11 13.53 4.27 2.46
CA GLU A 11 14.27 3.18 3.09
C GLU A 11 14.09 1.90 2.27
N PHE A 12 15.20 1.26 1.93
CA PHE A 12 15.23 -0.01 1.20
C PHE A 12 15.68 -1.13 2.13
N TYR A 13 14.97 -2.25 2.12
CA TYR A 13 15.17 -3.39 2.98
C TYR A 13 15.27 -4.67 2.15
N ASN A 14 16.09 -5.62 2.60
CA ASN A 14 15.91 -7.00 2.16
C ASN A 14 14.66 -7.61 2.82
N THR A 15 14.20 -8.71 2.23
CA THR A 15 13.22 -9.59 2.84
C THR A 15 13.88 -10.47 3.90
N ASP A 16 13.37 -10.39 5.14
CA ASP A 16 13.77 -11.23 6.25
C ASP A 16 13.28 -12.66 6.03
N LYS A 17 14.21 -13.53 5.63
CA LYS A 17 13.93 -14.95 5.32
C LYS A 17 13.71 -15.81 6.58
N SER A 18 14.09 -15.31 7.76
CA SER A 18 13.93 -16.03 9.03
C SER A 18 12.47 -15.99 9.50
N LYS A 19 11.74 -14.95 9.14
CA LYS A 19 10.32 -14.77 9.49
C LYS A 19 9.42 -15.36 8.41
N LYS A 20 8.56 -16.30 8.79
CA LYS A 20 7.52 -16.84 7.91
C LYS A 20 6.20 -16.13 8.19
N SER A 21 5.67 -15.44 7.18
CA SER A 21 4.32 -14.88 7.27
C SER A 21 3.30 -15.98 7.04
N ILE A 22 2.31 -16.07 7.94
CA ILE A 22 1.11 -16.90 7.76
C ILE A 22 0.38 -16.51 6.46
N ASP A 23 0.42 -15.22 6.12
CA ASP A 23 -0.30 -14.64 4.99
C ASP A 23 0.55 -14.48 3.71
N GLY A 24 1.79 -14.99 3.69
CA GLY A 24 2.73 -14.81 2.58
C GLY A 24 3.22 -13.36 2.35
N ILE A 25 3.08 -12.48 3.33
CA ILE A 25 3.60 -11.10 3.29
C ILE A 25 5.09 -11.13 3.68
N PRO A 26 6.01 -10.56 2.88
CA PRO A 26 7.42 -10.51 3.27
C PRO A 26 7.61 -9.56 4.46
N PHE A 27 8.47 -9.95 5.40
CA PHE A 27 8.93 -9.05 6.47
C PHE A 27 10.19 -8.33 6.00
N ALA A 28 10.32 -7.03 6.33
CA ALA A 28 11.60 -6.35 6.19
C ALA A 28 12.55 -6.84 7.29
N GLU A 29 13.85 -6.86 6.96
CA GLU A 29 14.90 -6.85 7.96
C GLU A 29 14.76 -5.60 8.87
N GLU A 30 15.33 -5.66 10.06
CA GLU A 30 15.19 -4.57 11.04
C GLU A 30 15.92 -3.31 10.61
N ILE A 31 17.04 -3.48 9.91
CA ILE A 31 17.91 -2.38 9.47
C ILE A 31 17.74 -2.21 7.96
N PRO A 32 17.45 -0.99 7.47
CA PRO A 32 17.45 -0.72 6.04
C PRO A 32 18.88 -0.87 5.50
N LYS A 33 18.99 -1.49 4.33
CA LYS A 33 20.28 -1.59 3.64
C LYS A 33 20.69 -0.29 2.93
N ILE A 34 19.71 0.51 2.51
CA ILE A 34 19.94 1.82 1.90
C ILE A 34 18.89 2.79 2.46
N ILE A 35 19.33 4.01 2.77
CA ILE A 35 18.46 5.12 3.11
C ILE A 35 18.79 6.26 2.16
N ILE A 36 17.78 6.77 1.47
CA ILE A 36 17.86 7.95 0.60
C ILE A 36 17.15 9.08 1.32
N ASN A 37 17.84 10.21 1.48
CA ASN A 37 17.28 11.43 2.06
C ASN A 37 17.46 12.60 1.09
N THR A 38 16.38 13.29 0.75
CA THR A 38 16.44 14.45 -0.18
C THR A 38 17.23 15.63 0.40
N GLN A 39 17.41 15.65 1.72
CA GLN A 39 18.24 16.64 2.40
C GLN A 39 19.72 16.56 1.99
N ASP A 40 20.15 15.43 1.41
CA ASP A 40 21.51 15.21 0.93
C ASP A 40 21.74 15.70 -0.52
N GLY A 41 20.79 16.47 -1.07
CA GLY A 41 20.86 16.98 -2.46
C GLY A 41 20.34 16.02 -3.52
N ILE A 42 19.67 14.94 -3.09
CA ILE A 42 19.00 13.97 -3.95
C ILE A 42 17.66 14.56 -4.40
N HIS A 43 17.46 14.64 -5.72
CA HIS A 43 16.17 15.03 -6.26
C HIS A 43 15.26 13.82 -6.38
N ILE A 44 13.96 14.05 -6.19
CA ILE A 44 12.95 13.01 -6.21
C ILE A 44 11.66 13.51 -6.86
N ASP A 45 11.11 12.66 -7.73
CA ASP A 45 9.73 12.78 -8.21
C ASP A 45 8.97 11.53 -7.80
N ILE A 46 7.84 11.70 -7.12
CA ILE A 46 6.96 10.61 -6.72
C ILE A 46 5.58 10.81 -7.34
N SER A 47 5.10 9.80 -8.05
CA SER A 47 3.70 9.69 -8.44
C SER A 47 3.08 8.45 -7.79
N ILE A 48 1.99 8.64 -7.04
CA ILE A 48 1.25 7.56 -6.39
C ILE A 48 -0.12 7.46 -7.05
N SER A 49 -0.47 6.28 -7.55
CA SER A 49 -1.74 6.03 -8.20
C SER A 49 -2.35 4.71 -7.72
N ASN A 50 -3.67 4.59 -7.86
CA ASN A 50 -4.35 3.32 -7.62
C ASN A 50 -4.42 2.54 -8.94
N VAL A 51 -3.74 1.41 -8.99
CA VAL A 51 -3.71 0.53 -10.16
C VAL A 51 -4.47 -0.74 -9.82
N TYR A 52 -5.26 -1.27 -10.76
CA TYR A 52 -5.92 -2.55 -10.54
C TYR A 52 -4.87 -3.64 -10.35
N SER A 53 -4.95 -4.32 -9.23
CA SER A 53 -4.01 -5.39 -8.95
C SER A 53 -4.32 -6.63 -9.79
N ASN A 54 -3.43 -7.62 -9.82
CA ASN A 54 -3.67 -8.90 -10.51
C ASN A 54 -4.94 -9.62 -10.00
N ILE A 55 -5.42 -9.24 -8.81
CA ILE A 55 -6.78 -9.52 -8.36
C ILE A 55 -7.63 -8.36 -8.90
N HIS A 56 -8.21 -8.54 -10.10
CA HIS A 56 -8.96 -7.50 -10.84
C HIS A 56 -10.08 -6.81 -10.04
N THR A 57 -10.48 -7.37 -8.89
CA THR A 57 -11.51 -6.82 -8.02
C THR A 57 -10.99 -5.83 -6.98
N ILE A 58 -9.67 -5.73 -6.76
CA ILE A 58 -9.04 -4.82 -5.80
C ILE A 58 -8.01 -3.94 -6.52
N SER A 59 -8.10 -2.62 -6.34
CA SER A 59 -7.01 -1.73 -6.71
C SER A 59 -5.99 -1.61 -5.58
N SER A 60 -4.74 -1.45 -5.92
CA SER A 60 -3.64 -1.30 -4.99
C SER A 60 -2.84 -0.05 -5.35
N LYS A 61 -2.33 0.66 -4.35
CA LYS A 61 -1.39 1.76 -4.64
C LYS A 61 -0.17 1.23 -5.38
N GLN A 62 0.30 2.03 -6.32
CA GLN A 62 1.60 1.89 -6.96
C GLN A 62 2.25 3.26 -6.91
N ALA A 63 3.52 3.30 -6.52
CA ALA A 63 4.33 4.48 -6.68
C ALA A 63 5.32 4.28 -7.80
N LYS A 64 5.43 5.27 -8.67
CA LYS A 64 6.58 5.44 -9.55
C LYS A 64 7.44 6.54 -8.93
N VAL A 65 8.67 6.19 -8.60
CA VAL A 65 9.66 7.09 -7.99
C VAL A 65 10.80 7.26 -8.97
N VAL A 66 11.16 8.50 -9.27
CA VAL A 66 12.37 8.82 -10.02
C VAL A 66 13.33 9.52 -9.07
N LEU A 67 14.57 9.04 -9.01
CA LEU A 67 15.63 9.57 -8.16
C LEU A 67 16.79 10.04 -9.02
N TRP A 68 17.40 11.16 -8.66
CA TRP A 68 18.60 11.71 -9.30
C TRP A 68 19.71 11.96 -8.29
N ASN A 69 20.94 12.15 -8.77
CA ASN A 69 22.13 12.42 -7.95
C ASN A 69 22.42 11.30 -6.94
N LEU A 70 22.19 10.05 -7.33
CA LEU A 70 22.47 8.88 -6.50
C LEU A 70 23.95 8.46 -6.59
N PRO A 71 24.47 7.73 -5.58
CA PRO A 71 25.75 7.05 -5.68
C PRO A 71 25.83 6.11 -6.88
N LEU A 72 27.01 6.00 -7.49
CA LEU A 72 27.24 5.19 -8.70
C LEU A 72 26.90 3.70 -8.51
N ASP A 73 27.05 3.18 -7.30
CA ASP A 73 26.82 1.77 -6.95
C ASP A 73 25.39 1.50 -6.47
N PHE A 74 24.51 2.52 -6.42
CA PHE A 74 23.15 2.37 -5.88
C PHE A 74 22.36 1.22 -6.52
N THR A 75 22.49 1.06 -7.84
CA THR A 75 21.76 0.03 -8.61
C THR A 75 22.21 -1.38 -8.28
N ASP A 76 23.47 -1.56 -7.85
CA ASP A 76 24.01 -2.87 -7.47
C ASP A 76 23.43 -3.36 -6.14
N HIS A 77 22.96 -2.42 -5.31
CA HIS A 77 22.46 -2.70 -3.97
C HIS A 77 20.94 -2.92 -3.93
N ILE A 78 20.21 -2.65 -5.01
CA ILE A 78 18.75 -2.87 -5.11
C ILE A 78 18.41 -4.06 -5.99
N LYS A 79 17.34 -4.79 -5.64
CA LYS A 79 16.87 -5.97 -6.38
C LYS A 79 15.35 -6.05 -6.40
N PHE A 80 14.84 -6.74 -7.42
CA PHE A 80 13.43 -7.10 -7.49
C PHE A 80 12.95 -7.75 -6.18
N GLY A 81 11.80 -7.28 -5.67
CA GLY A 81 11.19 -7.80 -4.45
C GLY A 81 11.77 -7.23 -3.15
N ASP A 82 12.81 -6.37 -3.21
CA ASP A 82 13.19 -5.56 -2.06
C ASP A 82 12.01 -4.76 -1.55
N ILE A 83 12.04 -4.47 -0.26
CA ILE A 83 10.94 -3.77 0.36
C ILE A 83 11.31 -2.31 0.63
N VAL A 84 10.44 -1.41 0.19
CA VAL A 84 10.67 0.03 0.15
C VAL A 84 9.66 0.72 1.04
N LYS A 85 10.11 1.62 1.92
CA LYS A 85 9.23 2.50 2.70
C LYS A 85 9.50 3.95 2.29
N ILE A 86 8.42 4.70 2.07
CA ILE A 86 8.47 6.11 1.73
C ILE A 86 7.90 6.90 2.90
N HIS A 87 8.68 7.86 3.36
CA HIS A 87 8.29 8.84 4.36
C HIS A 87 8.50 10.25 3.83
N TYR A 88 7.76 11.22 4.36
CA TYR A 88 7.92 12.63 4.02
C TYR A 88 7.84 13.54 5.23
N LYS A 89 8.33 14.75 5.04
CA LYS A 89 8.28 15.84 5.99
C LYS A 89 7.91 17.10 5.21
N LYS A 90 6.96 17.90 5.68
CA LYS A 90 6.37 19.01 4.92
C LYS A 90 7.03 20.35 5.20
N PHE A 91 7.52 20.53 6.42
CA PHE A 91 8.11 21.79 6.85
C PHE A 91 9.51 21.59 7.38
N ALA A 92 10.44 22.48 7.04
CA ALA A 92 11.86 22.35 7.39
C ALA A 92 12.12 22.16 8.91
N HIS A 93 11.25 22.71 9.77
CA HIS A 93 11.38 22.64 11.23
C HIS A 93 10.86 21.34 11.87
N GLU A 94 10.10 20.53 11.14
CA GLU A 94 9.62 19.24 11.65
C GLU A 94 10.80 18.30 11.90
N LYS A 95 10.78 17.54 12.99
CA LYS A 95 11.87 16.61 13.32
C LYS A 95 11.64 15.22 12.74
N ASN A 96 10.37 14.84 12.59
CA ASN A 96 9.98 13.49 12.24
C ASN A 96 9.45 13.45 10.81
N PHE A 97 9.68 12.32 10.16
CA PHE A 97 9.07 12.02 8.87
C PHE A 97 7.80 11.19 9.09
N ASP A 98 6.73 11.59 8.43
CA ASP A 98 5.47 10.87 8.38
C ASP A 98 5.52 9.78 7.33
N PHE A 99 4.95 8.62 7.66
CA PHE A 99 4.89 7.50 6.74
C PHE A 99 3.85 7.74 5.63
N ILE A 100 4.24 7.53 4.37
CA ILE A 100 3.34 7.62 3.21
C ILE A 100 2.85 6.25 2.80
N MET A 101 3.78 5.37 2.47
CA MET A 101 3.49 4.05 1.94
C MET A 101 4.70 3.15 2.03
N ALA A 102 4.47 1.86 1.88
CA ALA A 102 5.52 0.90 1.73
C ALA A 102 5.11 -0.12 0.66
N GLY A 103 6.03 -0.81 0.01
CA GLY A 103 5.71 -1.81 -1.00
C GLY A 103 6.96 -2.53 -1.47
N THR A 104 6.81 -3.50 -2.39
CA THR A 104 7.97 -4.16 -2.97
C THR A 104 8.38 -3.51 -4.28
N LEU A 105 9.68 -3.47 -4.51
CA LEU A 105 10.26 -3.06 -5.77
C LEU A 105 9.85 -4.05 -6.87
N GLY A 106 9.22 -3.53 -7.91
CA GLY A 106 8.96 -4.20 -9.18
C GLY A 106 10.25 -4.46 -9.95
N PRO A 107 10.17 -5.07 -11.14
CA PRO A 107 11.36 -5.21 -11.97
C PRO A 107 11.92 -3.81 -12.27
N PRO A 108 13.20 -3.55 -12.01
CA PRO A 108 13.78 -2.22 -12.22
C PRO A 108 13.62 -1.88 -13.71
N MET A 109 12.94 -0.76 -14.00
CA MET A 109 12.76 -0.29 -15.36
C MET A 109 13.85 0.74 -15.63
N SER A 110 14.89 0.30 -16.33
CA SER A 110 15.95 1.12 -16.91
C SER A 110 16.95 1.73 -15.91
N THR A 111 18.19 1.24 -15.98
CA THR A 111 19.37 1.83 -15.35
C THR A 111 20.37 2.12 -16.46
N ASP A 112 20.08 3.11 -17.29
CA ASP A 112 21.08 3.53 -18.27
C ASP A 112 20.77 4.95 -18.78
N TYR A 113 21.79 5.81 -18.92
CA TYR A 113 22.29 6.22 -20.26
C TYR A 113 23.28 7.42 -20.26
N PRO A 114 24.02 7.65 -21.38
CA PRO A 114 25.31 8.32 -21.43
C PRO A 114 25.13 9.84 -21.47
N GLY A 115 25.88 10.54 -20.62
CA GLY A 115 25.80 11.99 -20.50
C GLY A 115 26.21 12.52 -19.13
N GLY A 116 26.29 11.66 -18.12
CA GLY A 116 26.79 11.99 -16.78
C GLY A 116 25.71 12.24 -15.72
N ASP A 117 24.44 12.39 -16.12
CA ASP A 117 23.32 12.53 -15.19
C ASP A 117 22.72 11.16 -14.85
N PHE A 118 22.86 10.72 -13.59
CA PHE A 118 22.36 9.44 -13.11
C PHE A 118 20.93 9.59 -12.58
N SER A 119 19.98 8.90 -13.21
CA SER A 119 18.61 8.79 -12.70
C SER A 119 18.15 7.34 -12.67
N VAL A 120 17.33 6.99 -11.66
CA VAL A 120 16.75 5.65 -11.52
C VAL A 120 15.25 5.75 -11.37
N GLU A 121 14.53 5.00 -12.21
CA GLU A 121 13.09 4.85 -12.12
C GLU A 121 12.73 3.55 -11.38
N LEU A 122 11.96 3.71 -10.29
CA LEU A 122 11.57 2.63 -9.39
C LEU A 122 10.05 2.48 -9.39
N ASP A 123 9.63 1.26 -9.68
CA ASP A 123 8.23 0.86 -9.63
C ASP A 123 7.98 0.18 -8.27
N ILE A 124 7.29 0.84 -7.35
CA ILE A 124 6.98 0.28 -6.02
C ILE A 124 5.53 -0.17 -6.03
N ARG A 125 5.34 -1.49 -5.93
CA ARG A 125 4.04 -2.13 -6.03
C ARG A 125 3.61 -2.66 -4.67
N LEU A 126 2.37 -2.36 -4.29
CA LEU A 126 1.73 -3.09 -3.22
C LEU A 126 1.46 -4.53 -3.68
N LEU A 127 2.10 -5.50 -3.05
CA LEU A 127 1.83 -6.92 -3.32
C LEU A 127 0.43 -7.28 -2.81
N THR A 128 -0.54 -7.38 -3.73
CA THR A 128 -1.82 -8.06 -3.46
C THR A 128 -1.74 -9.56 -3.71
N LYS A 129 -0.57 -10.12 -4.04
CA LYS A 129 -0.32 -11.57 -4.20
C LYS A 129 -0.38 -12.35 -2.88
N SER A 130 -0.92 -11.75 -1.82
CA SER A 130 -0.95 -12.36 -0.50
C SER A 130 -1.85 -13.60 -0.50
N ASN A 131 -1.33 -14.71 0.03
CA ASN A 131 -2.10 -15.91 0.36
C ASN A 131 -3.31 -15.58 1.24
N PHE A 132 -3.28 -14.45 1.94
CA PHE A 132 -4.40 -13.90 2.68
C PHE A 132 -5.71 -13.90 1.87
N PHE A 133 -5.70 -13.45 0.61
CA PHE A 133 -6.94 -13.40 -0.18
C PHE A 133 -7.47 -14.77 -0.58
N ASN A 134 -6.61 -15.80 -0.55
CA ASN A 134 -6.96 -17.18 -0.84
C ASN A 134 -7.16 -18.04 0.44
N ARG A 135 -7.00 -17.45 1.63
CA ARG A 135 -7.20 -18.15 2.90
C ARG A 135 -8.65 -18.61 3.02
N LYS A 136 -8.88 -19.77 3.65
CA LYS A 136 -10.24 -20.25 3.91
C LYS A 136 -10.91 -19.40 4.99
N LEU A 137 -12.16 -19.01 4.74
CA LEU A 137 -13.02 -18.36 5.73
C LEU A 137 -13.71 -19.40 6.60
N GLU A 138 -13.73 -19.14 7.91
CA GLU A 138 -14.45 -19.96 8.89
C GLU A 138 -15.96 -19.78 8.72
N ASN A 139 -16.42 -18.52 8.72
CA ASN A 139 -17.80 -18.19 8.41
C ASN A 139 -17.93 -17.85 6.92
N LYS A 140 -18.75 -18.62 6.22
CA LYS A 140 -18.93 -18.51 4.79
C LYS A 140 -20.25 -17.88 4.39
N ASN A 141 -21.21 -17.72 5.30
CA ASN A 141 -22.52 -17.13 5.03
C ASN A 141 -22.61 -15.72 5.65
N PHE A 142 -22.96 -14.75 4.81
CA PHE A 142 -23.00 -13.34 5.18
C PHE A 142 -24.41 -12.75 5.22
N LYS A 143 -25.44 -13.52 4.87
CA LYS A 143 -26.82 -13.04 4.92
C LYS A 143 -27.24 -12.71 6.36
N GLY A 144 -27.97 -11.60 6.51
CA GLY A 144 -28.47 -11.13 7.80
C GLY A 144 -27.46 -10.33 8.62
N LYS A 145 -26.17 -10.32 8.23
CA LYS A 145 -25.17 -9.43 8.82
C LYS A 145 -25.27 -8.04 8.21
N THR A 146 -24.88 -7.02 8.97
CA THR A 146 -24.57 -5.71 8.40
C THR A 146 -23.34 -5.80 7.48
N VAL A 147 -23.20 -4.87 6.54
CA VAL A 147 -22.01 -4.76 5.67
C VAL A 147 -20.74 -4.63 6.51
N GLN A 148 -20.78 -3.83 7.57
CA GLN A 148 -19.67 -3.67 8.52
C GLN A 148 -19.28 -5.00 9.18
N GLU A 149 -20.20 -5.71 9.83
CA GLU A 149 -19.91 -6.99 10.49
C GLU A 149 -19.37 -8.04 9.52
N ALA A 150 -19.90 -8.07 8.29
CA ALA A 150 -19.42 -8.97 7.26
C ALA A 150 -17.96 -8.66 6.89
N ILE A 151 -17.63 -7.39 6.62
CA ILE A 151 -16.26 -6.96 6.29
C ILE A 151 -15.30 -7.22 7.46
N GLU A 152 -15.68 -6.85 8.69
CA GLU A 152 -14.85 -7.05 9.88
C GLU A 152 -14.57 -8.53 10.14
N SER A 153 -15.54 -9.41 9.90
CA SER A 153 -15.36 -10.86 10.04
C SER A 153 -14.38 -11.46 9.01
N VAL A 154 -14.31 -10.87 7.81
CA VAL A 154 -13.41 -11.33 6.73
C VAL A 154 -12.03 -10.69 6.84
N PHE A 155 -11.95 -9.46 7.37
CA PHE A 155 -10.74 -8.64 7.44
C PHE A 155 -10.51 -8.07 8.84
N PRO A 156 -10.35 -8.93 9.87
CA PRO A 156 -10.19 -8.47 11.24
C PRO A 156 -8.94 -7.60 11.38
N ASN A 157 -9.08 -6.45 12.02
CA ASN A 157 -8.01 -5.46 12.24
C ASN A 157 -7.29 -4.96 10.97
N ARG A 158 -7.87 -5.21 9.78
CA ARG A 158 -7.28 -4.86 8.48
C ARG A 158 -8.28 -4.17 7.55
N ASN A 159 -9.36 -3.64 8.10
CA ASN A 159 -10.39 -2.94 7.33
C ASN A 159 -10.48 -1.48 7.77
N ILE A 160 -10.71 -0.61 6.80
CA ILE A 160 -11.06 0.80 6.98
C ILE A 160 -12.36 1.01 6.21
N LEU A 161 -13.43 1.37 6.92
CA LEU A 161 -14.73 1.61 6.33
C LEU A 161 -14.90 3.09 6.02
N ASN A 162 -14.53 3.50 4.81
CA ASN A 162 -14.73 4.85 4.31
C ASN A 162 -16.08 4.96 3.57
N MET A 163 -17.15 4.80 4.35
CA MET A 163 -18.54 4.70 3.90
C MET A 163 -19.45 5.40 4.91
N ASP A 164 -20.59 5.92 4.46
CA ASP A 164 -21.59 6.50 5.35
C ASP A 164 -22.16 5.44 6.30
N GLU A 165 -22.62 5.87 7.48
CA GLU A 165 -23.23 4.99 8.49
C GLU A 165 -24.37 4.15 7.93
N LYS A 166 -25.25 4.76 7.12
CA LYS A 166 -26.36 4.06 6.47
C LYS A 166 -25.89 2.88 5.61
N ASP A 167 -24.78 3.04 4.90
CA ASP A 167 -24.23 1.98 4.05
C ASP A 167 -23.51 0.91 4.87
N ARG A 168 -22.80 1.31 5.93
CA ARG A 168 -22.15 0.38 6.87
C ARG A 168 -23.15 -0.52 7.60
N LEU A 169 -24.27 0.05 8.04
CA LEU A 169 -25.34 -0.64 8.78
C LEU A 169 -26.33 -1.36 7.86
N LYS A 170 -26.20 -1.25 6.54
CA LYS A 170 -27.07 -1.95 5.58
C LYS A 170 -26.95 -3.46 5.80
N ILE A 171 -28.09 -4.14 5.87
CA ILE A 171 -28.13 -5.60 6.01
C ILE A 171 -27.86 -6.26 4.65
N ILE A 172 -27.02 -7.29 4.64
CA ILE A 172 -26.83 -8.17 3.50
C ILE A 172 -28.07 -9.08 3.39
N ASP A 173 -28.96 -8.72 2.47
CA ASP A 173 -30.24 -9.40 2.21
C ASP A 173 -30.10 -10.63 1.31
N LYS A 174 -29.07 -10.65 0.45
CA LYS A 174 -28.77 -11.76 -0.45
C LYS A 174 -28.03 -12.89 0.26
N ASP A 175 -28.28 -14.12 -0.20
CA ASP A 175 -27.52 -15.32 0.16
C ASP A 175 -26.11 -15.24 -0.44
N ILE A 176 -25.22 -14.49 0.22
CA ILE A 176 -23.81 -14.40 -0.12
C ILE A 176 -23.08 -15.50 0.64
N TYR A 177 -22.61 -16.49 -0.11
CA TYR A 177 -21.67 -17.49 0.38
C TYR A 177 -20.27 -17.21 -0.16
N ALA A 178 -19.22 -17.16 0.65
CA ALA A 178 -17.84 -17.03 0.15
C ALA A 178 -16.88 -17.89 0.96
N SER A 179 -16.00 -18.62 0.25
CA SER A 179 -15.01 -19.50 0.89
C SER A 179 -13.68 -18.81 1.14
N THR A 180 -13.43 -17.68 0.50
CA THR A 180 -12.19 -16.90 0.59
C THR A 180 -12.48 -15.40 0.65
N PRO A 181 -11.56 -14.56 1.20
CA PRO A 181 -11.71 -13.11 1.16
C PRO A 181 -11.85 -12.55 -0.25
N LYS A 182 -11.18 -13.14 -1.25
CA LYS A 182 -11.34 -12.78 -2.65
C LYS A 182 -12.78 -12.96 -3.12
N GLU A 183 -13.35 -14.16 -2.95
CA GLU A 183 -14.73 -14.43 -3.32
C GLU A 183 -15.72 -13.52 -2.60
N PHE A 184 -15.44 -13.20 -1.34
CA PHE A 184 -16.27 -12.28 -0.57
C PHE A 184 -16.30 -10.89 -1.22
N ILE A 185 -15.12 -10.31 -1.49
CA ILE A 185 -15.00 -9.00 -2.16
C ILE A 185 -15.75 -9.01 -3.49
N ASP A 186 -15.54 -10.05 -4.30
CA ASP A 186 -16.18 -10.18 -5.62
C ASP A 186 -17.71 -10.14 -5.53
N LYS A 187 -18.29 -10.68 -4.44
CA LYS A 187 -19.74 -10.75 -4.23
C LYS A 187 -20.35 -9.51 -3.58
N ILE A 188 -19.59 -8.77 -2.77
CA ILE A 188 -20.09 -7.55 -2.13
C ILE A 188 -19.86 -6.30 -3.00
N LYS A 189 -18.82 -6.32 -3.84
CA LYS A 189 -18.46 -5.20 -4.71
C LYS A 189 -19.56 -4.93 -5.76
N GLY A 190 -19.80 -3.66 -6.05
CA GLY A 190 -20.85 -3.20 -6.96
C GLY A 190 -22.26 -3.20 -6.36
N LYS A 191 -22.53 -3.94 -5.28
CA LYS A 191 -23.86 -3.99 -4.64
C LYS A 191 -23.91 -3.32 -3.26
N TYR A 192 -22.90 -3.58 -2.41
CA TYR A 192 -22.84 -3.04 -1.06
C TYR A 192 -21.62 -2.15 -0.86
N VAL A 193 -20.53 -2.45 -1.57
CA VAL A 193 -19.31 -1.66 -1.61
C VAL A 193 -19.02 -1.25 -3.05
N HIS A 194 -18.71 0.01 -3.33
CA HIS A 194 -18.35 0.44 -4.70
C HIS A 194 -16.90 0.12 -5.03
N ASN A 195 -15.96 0.49 -4.16
CA ASN A 195 -14.53 0.25 -4.38
C ASN A 195 -13.86 -0.36 -3.14
N VAL A 196 -12.85 -1.18 -3.40
CA VAL A 196 -11.95 -1.74 -2.40
C VAL A 196 -10.53 -1.41 -2.82
N ILE A 197 -9.80 -0.72 -1.96
CA ILE A 197 -8.43 -0.28 -2.19
C ILE A 197 -7.54 -0.94 -1.14
N ALA A 198 -6.53 -1.68 -1.58
CA ALA A 198 -5.44 -2.09 -0.70
C ALA A 198 -4.52 -0.88 -0.50
N ASP A 199 -4.42 -0.43 0.75
CA ASP A 199 -3.56 0.66 1.18
C ASP A 199 -2.60 0.15 2.26
N ILE A 200 -1.33 0.54 2.23
CA ILE A 200 -0.38 0.14 3.27
C ILE A 200 -0.27 1.23 4.33
N GLY A 201 -0.44 0.82 5.58
CA GLY A 201 0.01 1.48 6.80
C GLY A 201 0.07 0.40 7.87
N THR A 202 1.17 0.19 8.58
CA THR A 202 1.36 0.85 9.89
C THR A 202 2.83 1.08 10.25
N GLY A 203 3.79 0.63 9.43
CA GLY A 203 5.21 0.74 9.78
C GLY A 203 5.65 -0.07 11.03
N LEU A 204 4.74 -0.82 11.67
CA LEU A 204 4.98 -1.49 12.96
C LEU A 204 5.20 -3.01 12.85
N ARG A 205 4.59 -3.69 11.87
CA ARG A 205 4.69 -5.17 11.72
C ARG A 205 4.59 -5.61 10.27
N GLY A 206 5.70 -5.52 9.54
CA GLY A 206 5.73 -5.88 8.11
C GLY A 206 4.87 -4.96 7.24
N TYR A 207 4.68 -5.36 5.97
CA TYR A 207 3.96 -4.59 4.95
C TYR A 207 2.46 -4.95 4.97
N GLU A 208 1.85 -4.91 6.15
CA GLU A 208 0.43 -5.20 6.32
C GLU A 208 -0.42 -4.16 5.56
N CYS A 209 -1.25 -4.65 4.64
CA CYS A 209 -2.21 -3.82 3.91
C CYS A 209 -3.50 -3.68 4.71
N TYR A 210 -3.92 -2.44 4.97
CA TYR A 210 -5.32 -2.15 5.24
C TYR A 210 -6.12 -2.20 3.94
N LEU A 211 -7.37 -2.63 4.04
CA LEU A 211 -8.32 -2.55 2.95
C LEU A 211 -9.31 -1.43 3.23
N ILE A 212 -9.29 -0.42 2.38
CA ILE A 212 -10.22 0.69 2.41
C ILE A 212 -11.43 0.31 1.56
N PHE A 213 -12.58 0.14 2.19
CA PHE A 213 -13.88 -0.08 1.55
C PHE A 213 -14.59 1.26 1.41
N THR A 214 -15.14 1.56 0.23
CA THR A 214 -15.81 2.86 0.00
C THR A 214 -17.01 2.79 -0.92
N ASN A 215 -18.00 3.65 -0.63
CA ASN A 215 -19.20 3.89 -1.44
C ASN A 215 -19.25 5.28 -2.07
N TYR A 216 -18.25 6.12 -1.84
CA TYR A 216 -18.21 7.40 -2.52
C TYR A 216 -17.95 7.17 -4.01
N LYS A 217 -18.82 7.70 -4.87
CA LYS A 217 -18.54 7.78 -6.31
C LYS A 217 -17.34 8.70 -6.49
N LYS A 218 -16.52 8.47 -7.53
CA LYS A 218 -15.47 9.40 -8.00
C LYS A 218 -16.14 10.71 -8.45
N GLY A 219 -16.57 11.52 -7.50
CA GLY A 219 -17.16 12.84 -7.65
C GLY A 219 -16.52 13.72 -6.58
N GLY A 220 -15.32 14.22 -6.90
CA GLY A 220 -14.57 15.27 -6.23
C GLY A 220 -14.86 15.55 -4.76
N LYS A 221 -14.19 14.82 -3.86
CA LYS A 221 -13.46 15.38 -2.70
C LYS A 221 -12.69 14.24 -2.04
N MET A 222 -11.40 14.22 -2.28
CA MET A 222 -10.46 13.36 -1.58
C MET A 222 -10.43 13.85 -0.13
N PHE A 223 -11.07 13.14 0.80
CA PHE A 223 -10.85 13.38 2.22
C PHE A 223 -9.42 12.97 2.52
N THR A 224 -8.55 13.97 2.63
CA THR A 224 -7.24 13.83 3.25
C THR A 224 -7.51 13.54 4.72
N THR A 225 -7.40 12.27 5.13
CA THR A 225 -7.14 11.95 6.52
C THR A 225 -5.81 12.61 6.85
N ARG A 226 -5.89 13.73 7.59
CA ARG A 226 -4.72 14.32 8.24
C ARG A 226 -4.31 13.33 9.33
N HIS A 227 -3.16 12.70 9.15
CA HIS A 227 -2.33 12.28 10.26
C HIS A 227 -1.33 13.41 10.53
#